data_AF-F8PT26-F1
#
_entry.id   AF-F8PT26-F1
#
_cell.length_a   1.000
_cell.length_b   1.000
_cell.length_c   1.000
_cell.angle_alpha   90.00
_cell.angle_beta   90.00
_cell.angle_gamma   90.00
#
_symmetry.space_group_name_H-M   'P 1'
#
loop_
_entity.id
_entity.type
_entity.pdbx_description
1 polymer ?
#
loop_
_entity_poly.entity_id
_entity_poly.type
_entity_poly.pdbx_seq_one_letter_code
_entity_poly.pdbx_strand_id
1 'polypeptide(L)' 'EKIDDDDDEVKPEEEIKRLVPPEYHGFWKVFSKHKLERFPEAKPWDHAIDLKDTFKPRKGHM' A
#
# COMPACT_ATOMS: atom_id res chain seq x y z
N GLU A 1 25.30 8.61 -5.41
CA GLU A 1 24.28 7.61 -5.75
C GLU A 1 22.96 8.35 -5.88
N LYS A 2 22.50 8.57 -7.11
CA LYS A 2 21.13 9.04 -7.35
C LYS A 2 20.34 7.76 -7.52
N ILE A 3 19.46 7.46 -6.57
CA ILE A 3 18.47 6.41 -6.79
C ILE A 3 17.54 6.98 -7.85
N ASP A 4 17.63 6.40 -9.04
CA ASP A 4 16.63 6.56 -10.08
C ASP A 4 15.32 6.00 -9.50
N ASP A 5 14.49 6.89 -8.95
CA ASP A 5 13.12 6.58 -8.53
C ASP A 5 12.35 6.24 -9.81
N ASP A 6 12.35 4.94 -10.10
CA ASP A 6 11.33 4.13 -10.77
C ASP A 6 10.29 4.94 -11.53
N ASP A 7 10.31 4.75 -12.84
CA ASP A 7 9.29 5.02 -13.84
C ASP A 7 7.92 4.43 -13.44
N ASP A 8 7.30 5.02 -12.41
CA ASP A 8 5.92 4.77 -12.02
C ASP A 8 5.02 5.28 -13.14
N GLU A 9 4.09 4.45 -13.58
CA GLU A 9 3.01 4.79 -14.48
C GLU A 9 2.04 5.74 -13.74
N VAL A 10 2.51 6.93 -13.37
CA VAL A 10 1.73 7.98 -12.72
C VAL A 10 0.74 8.45 -13.78
N LYS A 11 -0.49 7.94 -13.71
CA LYS A 11 -1.59 8.56 -14.44
C LYS A 11 -1.55 10.07 -14.14
N PRO A 12 -1.59 10.93 -15.16
CA PRO A 12 -1.44 12.36 -14.96
C PRO A 12 -2.45 12.84 -13.93
N GLU A 13 -2.06 13.76 -13.03
CA GLU A 13 -2.94 14.24 -11.94
C GLU A 13 -4.32 14.67 -12.44
N GLU A 14 -4.38 15.18 -13.67
CA GLU A 14 -5.61 15.58 -14.35
C GLU A 14 -6.57 14.42 -14.64
N GLU A 15 -6.07 13.22 -14.93
CA GLU A 15 -6.89 12.02 -15.12
C GLU A 15 -7.48 11.55 -13.78
N ILE A 16 -6.68 11.55 -12.71
CA ILE A 16 -7.15 11.20 -11.36
C ILE A 16 -8.23 12.20 -10.91
N LYS A 17 -8.03 13.50 -11.10
CA LYS A 17 -9.02 14.54 -10.78
C LYS A 17 -10.32 14.42 -11.59
N ARG A 18 -10.29 13.83 -12.79
CA ARG A 18 -11.51 13.54 -13.58
C ARG A 18 -12.29 12.34 -13.03
N LEU A 19 -11.59 11.32 -12.53
CA LEU A 19 -12.20 10.09 -12.00
C LEU A 19 -12.65 10.23 -10.54
N VAL A 20 -12.00 11.10 -9.79
CA VAL A 20 -12.19 11.27 -8.35
C VAL A 20 -13.06 12.49 -8.06
N PRO A 21 -14.04 12.41 -7.13
CA PRO A 21 -14.86 13.56 -6.76
C PRO A 21 -14.03 14.77 -6.27
N PRO A 22 -14.51 16.02 -6.45
CA PRO A 22 -13.76 17.24 -6.12
C PRO A 22 -13.27 17.30 -4.66
N GLU A 23 -14.07 16.77 -3.74
CA GLU A 23 -13.78 16.69 -2.30
C GLU A 23 -12.47 15.94 -2.01
N TYR A 24 -12.07 15.01 -2.89
CA TYR A 24 -10.90 14.17 -2.72
C TYR A 24 -9.71 14.56 -3.60
N HIS A 25 -9.80 15.67 -4.35
CA HIS A 25 -8.68 16.13 -5.20
C HIS A 25 -7.42 16.43 -4.40
N GLY A 26 -7.55 16.82 -3.12
CA GLY A 26 -6.43 17.00 -2.21
C GLY A 26 -5.69 15.70 -1.86
N PHE A 27 -6.34 14.55 -2.06
CA PHE A 27 -5.80 13.21 -1.78
C PHE A 27 -5.42 12.44 -3.05
N TRP A 28 -5.23 13.12 -4.19
CA TRP A 28 -4.90 12.48 -5.47
C TRP A 28 -3.74 11.49 -5.36
N LYS A 29 -2.75 11.78 -4.50
CA LYS A 29 -1.58 10.92 -4.24
C LYS A 29 -1.92 9.55 -3.67
N VAL A 30 -3.07 9.39 -3.00
CA VAL A 30 -3.51 8.11 -2.40
C VAL A 30 -4.02 7.15 -3.47
N PHE A 31 -4.45 7.68 -4.62
CA PHE A 31 -4.95 6.89 -5.75
C PHE A 31 -3.83 6.36 -6.66
N SER A 32 -2.56 6.55 -6.30
CA SER A 32 -1.43 5.91 -7.00
C SER A 32 -1.43 4.41 -6.69
N LYS A 33 -1.37 3.59 -7.75
CA LYS A 33 -1.39 2.14 -7.67
C LYS A 33 -0.21 1.59 -6.85
N HIS A 34 0.99 2.13 -7.06
CA HIS A 34 2.18 1.71 -6.32
C HIS A 34 2.06 1.93 -4.81
N LYS A 35 1.44 3.05 -4.39
CA LYS A 35 1.18 3.29 -2.96
C LYS A 35 0.12 2.36 -2.37
N LEU A 36 -0.82 1.89 -3.17
CA LEU A 36 -1.83 0.94 -2.75
C LEU A 36 -1.25 -0.47 -2.56
N GLU A 37 -0.29 -0.86 -3.41
CA GLU A 37 0.35 -2.17 -3.35
C GLU A 37 1.35 -2.31 -2.19
N ARG A 38 1.92 -1.19 -1.73
CA ARG A 38 2.87 -1.19 -0.62
C ARG A 38 2.16 -1.43 0.72
N PHE A 39 2.63 -2.41 1.49
CA PHE A 39 2.19 -2.59 2.87
C PHE A 39 2.45 -1.32 3.70
N PRO A 40 1.53 -0.96 4.63
CA PRO A 40 1.79 0.13 5.57
C PRO A 40 3.03 -0.17 6.40
N GLU A 41 3.68 0.89 6.87
CA GLU A 41 4.79 0.76 7.81
C GLU A 41 4.32 0.12 9.12
N ALA A 42 5.12 -0.80 9.64
CA ALA A 42 4.87 -1.41 10.94
C ALA A 42 4.75 -0.34 12.03
N LYS A 43 3.70 -0.42 12.82
CA LYS A 43 3.40 0.48 13.93
C LYS A 43 3.64 -0.22 15.28
N PRO A 44 3.96 0.54 16.34
CA PRO A 44 4.16 -0.05 17.67
C PRO A 44 2.89 -0.65 18.28
N TRP A 45 1.72 -0.39 17.69
CA TRP A 45 0.43 -0.99 18.06
C TRP A 45 0.00 -2.11 17.10
N ASP A 46 0.84 -2.49 16.13
CA ASP A 46 0.56 -3.69 15.33
C ASP A 46 0.68 -4.91 16.23
N HIS A 47 -0.44 -5.62 16.41
CA HIS A 47 -0.49 -6.81 17.24
C HIS A 47 0.29 -7.94 16.59
N ALA A 48 1.30 -8.46 17.30
CA ALA A 48 1.97 -9.70 16.92
C ALA A 48 1.14 -10.91 17.37
N ILE A 49 1.24 -12.01 16.63
CA ILE A 49 0.70 -13.31 17.04
C ILE A 49 1.81 -14.08 17.75
N ASP A 50 1.71 -14.18 19.07
CA ASP A 50 2.63 -14.99 19.85
C ASP A 50 2.34 -16.48 19.61
N LEU A 51 3.27 -17.19 19.00
CA LEU A 51 3.18 -18.62 18.77
C LEU A 51 3.78 -19.38 19.96
N LYS A 52 3.14 -20.47 20.37
CA LYS A 52 3.73 -21.42 21.32
C LYS A 52 4.87 -22.18 20.63
N ASP A 53 5.88 -22.59 21.38
CA ASP A 53 7.03 -23.36 20.85
C ASP A 53 6.62 -24.67 20.16
N THR A 54 5.50 -25.26 20.57
CA THR A 54 4.96 -26.50 19.99
C THR A 54 4.11 -26.25 18.73
N PHE A 55 3.97 -25.01 18.27
CA PHE A 55 3.10 -24.67 17.15
C PHE A 55 3.62 -25.27 15.84
N LYS A 56 2.71 -25.89 15.08
CA LYS A 56 2.98 -26.38 13.72
C LYS A 56 2.00 -25.69 12.76
N PRO A 57 2.48 -25.01 11.71
CA PRO A 57 1.60 -24.33 10.76
C PRO A 57 0.72 -25.36 10.05
N ARG A 58 -0.58 -25.08 9.96
CA ARG A 58 -1.51 -25.90 9.19
C ARG A 58 -1.51 -25.39 7.76
N LYS A 59 -1.31 -26.30 6.80
CA LYS A 59 -1.50 -25.96 5.39
C LYS A 59 -2.99 -25.65 5.16
N GLY A 60 -3.30 -24.43 4.75
CA GLY A 60 -4.65 -24.08 4.30
C GLY A 60 -5.02 -24.94 3.08
N HIS A 61 -6.29 -25.31 2.97
CA HIS A 61 -6.80 -25.90 1.74
C HIS A 61 -6.88 -24.76 0.70
N MET A 62 -6.20 -24.93 -0.43
CA MET A 62 -6.31 -24.04 -1.60
C MET A 62 -7.63 -24.28 -2.32
#